data_AF-A0A6J5XT39-F1
#
_entry.id   AF-A0A6J5XT39-F1
#
_cell.length_a   1.000
_cell.length_b   1.000
_cell.length_c   1.000
_cell.angle_alpha   90.00
_cell.angle_beta   90.00
_cell.angle_gamma   90.00
#
_symmetry.space_group_name_H-M   'P 1'
#
loop_
_entity.id
_entity.type
_entity.pdbx_description
1 polymer ?
#
loop_
_entity_poly.entity_id
_entity_poly.type
_entity_poly.pdbx_seq_one_letter_code
_entity_poly.pdbx_strand_id
1 'polypeptide(L)'
;MGRLLLLLISPYLYSLLISTVALPTKPEGYHQLRPGATFKIALFADLHFGEAESTDWGPLQDVNSTRVMSSVLDDENPDFVIYLGDVITANNVAIRNASLYWDQAVSPTRAKGIPWASVFGNHDDAAFEWPIEWFSPPGIPKIHCPVANSSCSGEEDCSFKGTQRLELMKNEIELNALSYSQFGPKELWPSVSNYVLQVFSSENPKSPVAFLYFLDSGGGSYPEVISSAQAEWFRKKALEINPDSRVPEIIFWHIPSRAYKKVAPLFGIHKPCVGSINKEKVATQEAETGIMKLLVERVSAKAVFVGHNHGLDWCCPYEKLWLCFARHTGYGGYGNWDRGARIVEITQQPFSIKSWIRMEDGSVHSEVVLSPFINRDKSM
;
A
#
# COMPACT_ATOMS: atom_id res chain seq x y z
N MET A 1 67.94 -33.49 -50.14
CA MET A 1 67.58 -33.20 -48.74
C MET A 1 66.24 -32.48 -48.73
N GLY A 2 65.28 -32.97 -47.93
CA GLY A 2 63.94 -32.38 -47.78
C GLY A 2 62.80 -33.23 -48.33
N ARG A 3 62.37 -34.26 -47.58
CA ARG A 3 61.09 -34.95 -47.78
C ARG A 3 60.22 -34.75 -46.53
N LEU A 4 59.04 -34.20 -46.78
CA LEU A 4 57.72 -34.54 -46.22
C LEU A 4 57.59 -34.72 -44.69
N LEU A 5 56.94 -33.75 -44.04
CA LEU A 5 56.23 -33.98 -42.78
C LEU A 5 54.74 -33.63 -43.01
N LEU A 6 53.88 -34.65 -42.95
CA LEU A 6 52.43 -34.46 -42.81
C LEU A 6 52.14 -34.01 -41.37
N LEU A 7 51.40 -32.92 -41.21
CA LEU A 7 50.71 -32.59 -39.97
C LEU A 7 49.23 -32.41 -40.29
N LEU A 8 48.43 -33.28 -39.68
CA LEU A 8 46.99 -33.35 -39.79
C LEU A 8 46.33 -32.23 -38.96
N ILE A 9 45.25 -31.73 -39.54
CA ILE A 9 44.40 -30.61 -39.15
C ILE A 9 43.75 -30.88 -37.77
N SER A 10 43.82 -29.91 -36.85
CA SER A 10 43.00 -29.87 -35.62
C SER A 10 41.95 -28.76 -35.77
N PRO A 11 40.65 -29.04 -35.56
CA PRO A 11 39.61 -28.01 -35.66
C PRO A 11 39.53 -27.22 -34.35
N TYR A 12 39.63 -25.90 -34.48
CA TYR A 12 39.40 -24.93 -33.43
C TYR A 12 38.02 -25.15 -32.76
N LEU A 13 38.02 -25.51 -31.47
CA LEU A 13 36.86 -25.39 -30.60
C LEU A 13 36.74 -23.92 -30.17
N TYR A 14 35.74 -23.21 -30.71
CA TYR A 14 35.29 -21.94 -30.14
C TYR A 14 34.67 -22.22 -28.77
N SER A 15 35.40 -21.95 -27.69
CA SER A 15 34.84 -21.84 -26.36
C SER A 15 34.12 -20.50 -26.26
N LEU A 16 32.79 -20.54 -26.40
CA LEU A 16 31.92 -19.44 -26.04
C LEU A 16 31.96 -19.33 -24.50
N LEU A 17 32.67 -18.33 -23.97
CA LEU A 17 32.52 -17.89 -22.59
C LEU A 17 31.10 -17.33 -22.44
N ILE A 18 30.15 -18.19 -22.14
CA ILE A 18 28.88 -17.79 -21.55
C ILE A 18 29.25 -17.36 -20.14
N SER A 19 29.52 -16.07 -19.95
CA SER A 19 29.39 -15.46 -18.64
C SER A 19 27.96 -15.70 -18.20
N THR A 20 27.75 -16.70 -17.35
CA THR A 20 26.53 -16.85 -16.58
C THR A 20 26.43 -15.62 -15.71
N VAL A 21 25.79 -14.58 -16.24
CA VAL A 21 25.21 -13.54 -15.41
C VAL A 21 24.15 -14.28 -14.61
N ALA A 22 24.49 -14.63 -13.38
CA ALA A 22 23.49 -15.03 -12.42
C ALA A 22 22.52 -13.85 -12.32
N LEU A 23 21.32 -14.03 -12.85
CA LEU A 23 20.20 -13.14 -12.56
C LEU A 23 20.12 -13.03 -11.03
N PRO A 24 19.90 -11.84 -10.45
CA PRO A 24 19.65 -11.73 -9.02
C PRO A 24 18.46 -12.63 -8.72
N THR A 25 18.70 -13.73 -8.00
CA THR A 25 17.62 -14.49 -7.40
C THR A 25 16.98 -13.55 -6.41
N LYS A 26 15.73 -13.15 -6.69
CA LYS A 26 14.87 -12.40 -5.77
C LYS A 26 15.05 -13.05 -4.39
N PRO A 27 15.51 -12.33 -3.34
CA PRO A 27 15.45 -12.91 -2.02
C PRO A 27 13.97 -13.18 -1.75
N GLU A 28 13.62 -14.43 -1.45
CA GLU A 28 12.31 -14.75 -0.93
C GLU A 28 12.01 -13.77 0.22
N GLY A 29 10.84 -13.14 0.15
CA GLY A 29 10.54 -11.90 0.87
C GLY A 29 10.49 -12.05 2.39
N TYR A 30 11.64 -12.02 3.05
CA TYR A 30 11.76 -12.27 4.48
C TYR A 30 12.23 -11.03 5.25
N HIS A 31 11.33 -10.42 6.02
CA HIS A 31 11.71 -9.52 7.11
C HIS A 31 11.95 -10.36 8.37
N GLN A 32 13.17 -10.33 8.91
CA GLN A 32 13.57 -11.17 10.05
C GLN A 32 13.65 -10.34 11.34
N LEU A 33 13.00 -10.81 12.41
CA LEU A 33 12.94 -10.15 13.72
C LEU A 33 13.72 -10.88 14.80
N ARG A 34 14.61 -10.19 15.51
CA ARG A 34 15.28 -10.78 16.69
C ARG A 34 14.34 -10.75 17.91
N PRO A 35 14.55 -11.59 18.93
CA PRO A 35 13.79 -11.51 20.18
C PRO A 35 13.95 -10.13 20.82
N GLY A 36 12.83 -9.56 21.28
CA GLY A 36 12.79 -8.21 21.84
C GLY A 36 12.98 -7.08 20.81
N ALA A 37 13.30 -7.38 19.55
CA ALA A 37 13.28 -6.39 18.48
C ALA A 37 11.85 -6.13 18.00
N THR A 38 11.62 -4.90 17.59
CA THR A 38 10.36 -4.42 17.01
C THR A 38 10.43 -4.46 15.49
N PHE A 39 9.31 -4.75 14.84
CA PHE A 39 9.09 -4.50 13.42
C PHE A 39 8.16 -3.31 13.28
N LYS A 40 8.64 -2.21 12.71
CA LYS A 40 7.86 -1.00 12.56
C LYS A 40 7.43 -0.80 11.12
N ILE A 41 6.15 -0.54 10.94
CA ILE A 41 5.50 -0.29 9.65
C ILE A 41 4.94 1.13 9.67
N ALA A 42 5.31 1.96 8.70
CA ALA A 42 4.62 3.23 8.45
C ALA A 42 3.50 3.02 7.42
N LEU A 43 2.30 3.49 7.74
CA LEU A 43 1.15 3.46 6.82
C LEU A 43 1.00 4.84 6.18
N PHE A 44 1.22 4.92 4.88
CA PHE A 44 0.93 6.11 4.08
C PHE A 44 -0.36 5.90 3.31
N ALA A 45 -1.38 6.68 3.63
CA ALA A 45 -2.70 6.61 3.02
C ALA A 45 -3.05 7.97 2.42
N ASP A 46 -3.82 7.95 1.32
CA ASP A 46 -4.44 9.15 0.76
C ASP A 46 -3.39 10.22 0.44
N LEU A 47 -2.38 9.86 -0.36
CA LEU A 47 -1.31 10.78 -0.75
C LEU A 47 -1.74 11.72 -1.87
N HIS A 48 -2.58 11.22 -2.78
CA HIS A 48 -3.20 11.98 -3.86
C HIS A 48 -2.23 12.70 -4.82
N PHE A 49 -1.07 12.09 -5.11
CA PHE A 49 -0.10 12.69 -6.04
C PHE A 49 -0.71 12.94 -7.43
N GLY A 50 -0.32 14.05 -8.06
CA GLY A 50 -0.82 14.44 -9.38
C GLY A 50 -2.21 15.10 -9.39
N GLU A 51 -2.75 15.45 -8.23
CA GLU A 51 -3.96 16.27 -8.17
C GLU A 51 -3.71 17.67 -8.73
N ALA A 52 -4.67 18.18 -9.52
CA ALA A 52 -4.60 19.51 -10.13
C ALA A 52 -3.24 19.83 -10.80
N GLU A 53 -2.65 18.83 -11.48
CA GLU A 53 -1.28 18.90 -12.04
C GLU A 53 -1.04 20.07 -13.00
N SER A 54 -2.11 20.58 -13.63
CA SER A 54 -2.06 21.70 -14.55
C SER A 54 -1.99 23.09 -13.88
N THR A 55 -1.99 23.12 -12.54
CA THR A 55 -1.94 24.35 -11.73
C THR A 55 -0.63 24.45 -10.96
N ASP A 56 -0.28 25.63 -10.44
CA ASP A 56 0.88 25.78 -9.55
C ASP A 56 0.64 25.16 -8.15
N TRP A 57 -0.62 24.90 -7.79
CA TRP A 57 -0.99 24.40 -6.46
C TRP A 57 -0.69 22.91 -6.30
N GLY A 58 -1.02 22.09 -7.31
CA GLY A 58 -0.88 20.63 -7.28
C GLY A 58 0.56 20.16 -7.08
N PRO A 59 1.52 20.54 -7.95
CA PRO A 59 2.92 20.18 -7.78
C PRO A 59 3.54 20.65 -6.46
N LEU A 60 3.05 21.78 -5.90
CA LEU A 60 3.46 22.22 -4.58
C LEU A 60 2.96 21.28 -3.47
N GLN A 61 1.75 20.72 -3.62
CA GLN A 61 1.23 19.72 -2.67
C GLN A 61 2.02 18.42 -2.74
N ASP A 62 2.41 17.94 -3.94
CA ASP A 62 3.25 16.74 -4.08
C ASP A 62 4.60 16.91 -3.36
N VAL A 63 5.19 18.11 -3.45
CA VAL A 63 6.40 18.47 -2.69
C VAL A 63 6.15 18.48 -1.17
N ASN A 64 5.01 18.99 -0.72
CA ASN A 64 4.65 18.99 0.70
C ASN A 64 4.40 17.56 1.21
N SER A 65 3.66 16.73 0.46
CA SER A 65 3.48 15.29 0.74
C SER A 65 4.82 14.59 0.91
N THR A 66 5.76 14.85 -0.01
CA THR A 66 7.13 14.32 0.05
C THR A 66 7.86 14.72 1.34
N ARG A 67 7.68 15.95 1.82
CA ARG A 67 8.26 16.42 3.10
C ARG A 67 7.66 15.72 4.30
N VAL A 68 6.33 15.54 4.34
CA VAL A 68 5.65 14.80 5.41
C VAL A 68 6.18 13.38 5.47
N MET A 69 6.18 12.68 4.34
CA MET A 69 6.68 11.30 4.25
C MET A 69 8.13 11.21 4.70
N SER A 70 9.01 12.10 4.22
CA SER A 70 10.42 12.11 4.60
C SER A 70 10.59 12.31 6.11
N SER A 71 9.85 13.25 6.71
CA SER A 71 9.90 13.55 8.14
C SER A 71 9.43 12.37 8.98
N VAL A 72 8.30 11.73 8.61
CA VAL A 72 7.82 10.51 9.28
C VAL A 72 8.87 9.40 9.20
N LEU A 73 9.44 9.17 8.02
CA LEU A 73 10.45 8.13 7.83
C LEU A 73 11.73 8.40 8.65
N ASP A 74 12.13 9.66 8.79
CA ASP A 74 13.28 10.06 9.61
C ASP A 74 13.02 9.91 11.11
N ASP A 75 11.84 10.32 11.59
CA ASP A 75 11.47 10.26 13.00
C ASP A 75 11.21 8.82 13.48
N GLU A 76 10.63 7.98 12.62
CA GLU A 76 10.20 6.65 12.99
C GLU A 76 11.20 5.56 12.63
N ASN A 77 12.04 5.76 11.62
CA ASN A 77 12.95 4.76 11.07
C ASN A 77 12.27 3.38 10.90
N PRO A 78 11.19 3.29 10.09
CA PRO A 78 10.43 2.06 9.96
C PRO A 78 11.20 1.00 9.17
N ASP A 79 10.94 -0.26 9.48
CA ASP A 79 11.49 -1.41 8.75
C ASP A 79 10.74 -1.67 7.43
N PHE A 80 9.52 -1.15 7.32
CA PHE A 80 8.64 -1.38 6.18
C PHE A 80 7.65 -0.23 5.99
N VAL A 81 7.19 -0.02 4.76
CA VAL A 81 6.12 0.94 4.43
C VAL A 81 4.95 0.22 3.77
N ILE A 82 3.73 0.62 4.13
CA ILE A 82 2.53 0.22 3.39
C ILE A 82 1.90 1.47 2.78
N TYR A 83 1.76 1.48 1.46
CA TYR A 83 0.93 2.44 0.73
C TYR A 83 -0.52 1.92 0.73
N LEU A 84 -1.39 2.58 1.48
CA LEU A 84 -2.73 2.12 1.82
C LEU A 84 -3.81 2.76 0.94
N GLY A 85 -3.59 2.76 -0.37
CA GLY A 85 -4.48 3.29 -1.39
C GLY A 85 -4.52 4.81 -1.51
N ASP A 86 -5.06 5.27 -2.64
CA ASP A 86 -5.10 6.67 -3.07
C ASP A 86 -3.71 7.30 -3.03
N VAL A 87 -2.75 6.56 -3.60
CA VAL A 87 -1.36 7.01 -3.79
C VAL A 87 -1.33 8.14 -4.81
N ILE A 88 -2.13 8.03 -5.86
CA ILE A 88 -2.27 9.03 -6.92
C ILE A 88 -3.74 9.42 -7.14
N THR A 89 -3.94 10.60 -7.71
CA THR A 89 -5.26 11.10 -8.12
C THR A 89 -5.44 10.91 -9.63
N ALA A 90 -5.60 9.67 -10.10
CA ALA A 90 -5.56 9.36 -11.53
C ALA A 90 -6.64 10.10 -12.34
N ASN A 91 -7.79 10.40 -11.74
CA ASN A 91 -8.85 11.20 -12.37
C ASN A 91 -8.47 12.67 -12.62
N ASN A 92 -7.32 13.16 -12.14
CA ASN A 92 -6.80 14.51 -12.42
C ASN A 92 -5.54 14.50 -13.32
N VAL A 93 -4.98 13.32 -13.61
CA VAL A 93 -3.76 13.19 -14.42
C VAL A 93 -4.14 13.09 -15.90
N ALA A 94 -3.89 14.17 -16.65
CA ALA A 94 -4.23 14.31 -18.06
C ALA A 94 -3.26 13.56 -19.00
N ILE A 95 -2.10 13.15 -18.48
CA ILE A 95 -1.06 12.47 -19.25
C ILE A 95 -1.15 10.94 -19.14
N ARG A 96 -0.66 10.26 -20.18
CA ARG A 96 -0.58 8.79 -20.28
C ARG A 96 0.12 8.11 -19.10
N ASN A 97 0.92 8.85 -18.33
CA ASN A 97 1.86 8.29 -17.39
C ASN A 97 1.56 8.66 -15.93
N ALA A 98 0.39 8.26 -15.43
CA ALA A 98 0.11 8.33 -13.99
C ALA A 98 1.15 7.52 -13.18
N SER A 99 1.85 6.57 -13.81
CA SER A 99 2.99 5.88 -13.21
C SER A 99 4.19 6.79 -12.89
N LEU A 100 4.27 7.99 -13.48
CA LEU A 100 5.24 9.02 -13.06
C LEU A 100 4.95 9.50 -11.63
N TYR A 101 3.69 9.84 -11.34
CA TYR A 101 3.28 10.26 -10.00
C TYR A 101 3.35 9.12 -9.00
N TRP A 102 3.08 7.89 -9.44
CA TRP A 102 3.33 6.71 -8.62
C TRP A 102 4.81 6.59 -8.25
N ASP A 103 5.72 6.76 -9.22
CA ASP A 103 7.17 6.71 -9.00
C ASP A 103 7.67 7.82 -8.05
N GLN A 104 7.08 9.02 -8.18
CA GLN A 104 7.34 10.15 -7.29
C GLN A 104 6.84 9.86 -5.86
N ALA A 105 5.62 9.35 -5.72
CA ALA A 105 5.02 9.03 -4.43
C ALA A 105 5.82 7.95 -3.67
N VAL A 106 6.39 6.96 -4.38
CA VAL A 106 7.24 5.93 -3.74
C VAL A 106 8.69 6.37 -3.52
N SER A 107 9.10 7.51 -4.09
CA SER A 107 10.49 7.97 -4.06
C SER A 107 11.10 8.21 -2.68
N PRO A 108 10.39 8.75 -1.65
CA PRO A 108 11.00 8.99 -0.33
C PRO A 108 11.38 7.69 0.35
N THR A 109 10.50 6.69 0.27
CA THR A 109 10.69 5.34 0.80
C THR A 109 11.85 4.64 0.09
N ARG A 110 11.87 4.70 -1.25
CA ARG A 110 12.96 4.17 -2.07
C ARG A 110 14.30 4.82 -1.76
N ALA A 111 14.35 6.14 -1.62
CA ALA A 111 15.58 6.88 -1.35
C ALA A 111 16.21 6.51 0.01
N LYS A 112 15.39 6.12 0.98
CA LYS A 112 15.86 5.63 2.29
C LYS A 112 16.17 4.13 2.30
N GLY A 113 15.99 3.43 1.18
CA GLY A 113 16.25 1.99 1.09
C GLY A 113 15.26 1.14 1.89
N ILE A 114 14.08 1.68 2.22
CA ILE A 114 13.08 0.99 3.03
C ILE A 114 12.20 0.17 2.07
N PRO A 115 11.98 -1.13 2.33
CA PRO A 115 11.07 -1.95 1.53
C PRO A 115 9.60 -1.59 1.77
N TRP A 116 8.75 -1.80 0.76
CA TRP A 116 7.33 -1.44 0.85
C TRP A 116 6.40 -2.41 0.14
N ALA A 117 5.11 -2.28 0.42
CA ALA A 117 4.04 -2.92 -0.33
C ALA A 117 2.82 -1.97 -0.47
N SER A 118 2.01 -2.19 -1.49
CA SER A 118 0.93 -1.29 -1.89
C SER A 118 -0.40 -2.01 -2.05
N VAL A 119 -1.48 -1.35 -1.64
CA VAL A 119 -2.87 -1.70 -2.00
C VAL A 119 -3.51 -0.51 -2.69
N PHE A 120 -4.40 -0.76 -3.65
CA PHE A 120 -5.06 0.29 -4.41
C PHE A 120 -6.29 0.87 -3.67
N GLY A 121 -6.50 2.17 -3.87
CA GLY A 121 -7.69 2.93 -3.52
C GLY A 121 -8.50 3.36 -4.74
N ASN A 122 -9.64 3.99 -4.52
CA ASN A 122 -10.59 4.33 -5.58
C ASN A 122 -10.05 5.37 -6.57
N HIS A 123 -9.09 6.21 -6.19
CA HIS A 123 -8.50 7.21 -7.08
C HIS A 123 -7.38 6.67 -7.97
N ASP A 124 -6.73 5.57 -7.58
CA ASP A 124 -5.47 5.14 -8.21
C ASP A 124 -5.62 4.73 -9.69
N ASP A 125 -6.82 4.36 -10.14
CA ASP A 125 -7.14 4.12 -11.55
C ASP A 125 -8.49 4.71 -11.97
N ALA A 126 -8.92 5.76 -11.28
CA ALA A 126 -10.12 6.48 -11.63
C ALA A 126 -10.00 7.09 -13.04
N ALA A 127 -11.12 7.11 -13.77
CA ALA A 127 -11.16 7.70 -15.10
C ALA A 127 -10.94 9.21 -15.02
N PHE A 128 -10.19 9.75 -15.98
CA PHE A 128 -9.94 11.19 -16.07
C PHE A 128 -11.25 11.99 -16.08
N GLU A 129 -11.35 12.97 -15.18
CA GLU A 129 -12.46 13.90 -15.09
C GLU A 129 -12.12 15.18 -15.84
N TRP A 130 -12.95 15.54 -16.83
CA TRP A 130 -12.75 16.73 -17.64
C TRP A 130 -13.20 17.99 -16.90
N PRO A 131 -12.29 18.94 -16.58
CA PRO A 131 -12.68 20.19 -15.94
C PRO A 131 -13.53 21.03 -16.90
N ILE A 132 -14.72 21.43 -16.47
CA ILE A 132 -15.66 22.15 -17.35
C ILE A 132 -15.12 23.53 -17.73
N GLU A 133 -14.28 24.11 -16.89
CA GLU A 133 -13.60 25.39 -17.08
C GLU A 133 -12.67 25.37 -18.30
N TRP A 134 -12.16 24.20 -18.69
CA TRP A 134 -11.31 24.05 -19.88
C TRP A 134 -12.08 24.31 -21.18
N PHE A 135 -13.41 24.25 -21.15
CA PHE A 135 -14.29 24.58 -22.27
C PHE A 135 -14.76 26.05 -22.23
N SER A 136 -14.17 26.88 -21.37
CA SER A 136 -14.34 28.34 -21.31
C SER A 136 -13.26 29.06 -22.14
N PRO A 137 -13.28 30.41 -22.29
CA PRO A 137 -12.31 31.13 -23.13
C PRO A 137 -10.82 30.87 -22.86
N PRO A 138 -10.36 30.51 -21.64
CA PRO A 138 -8.96 30.12 -21.41
C PRO A 138 -8.53 28.85 -22.17
N GLY A 139 -9.49 27.98 -22.52
CA GLY A 139 -9.24 26.72 -23.22
C GLY A 139 -8.62 25.63 -22.35
N ILE A 140 -8.34 24.49 -22.97
CA ILE A 140 -7.63 23.36 -22.36
C ILE A 140 -6.17 23.78 -22.10
N PRO A 141 -5.64 23.64 -20.86
CA PRO A 141 -4.24 23.91 -20.56
C PRO A 141 -3.29 23.14 -21.47
N LYS A 142 -2.12 23.73 -21.76
CA LYS A 142 -1.10 23.01 -22.54
C LYS A 142 -0.61 21.79 -21.76
N ILE A 143 -0.70 20.63 -22.39
CA ILE A 143 -0.16 19.39 -21.85
C ILE A 143 1.38 19.46 -21.95
N HIS A 144 2.05 19.46 -20.80
CA HIS A 144 3.51 19.40 -20.72
C HIS A 144 3.95 17.95 -20.59
N CYS A 145 4.18 17.28 -21.72
CA CYS A 145 4.72 15.92 -21.71
C CYS A 145 6.22 15.94 -21.33
N PRO A 146 6.71 15.01 -20.48
CA PRO A 146 8.13 14.92 -20.17
C PRO A 146 8.95 14.69 -21.45
N VAL A 147 9.98 15.51 -21.64
CA VAL A 147 10.77 15.55 -22.88
C VAL A 147 11.51 14.24 -23.11
N ALA A 148 11.36 13.72 -24.33
CA ALA A 148 11.99 12.51 -24.84
C ALA A 148 13.53 12.58 -24.79
N ASN A 149 14.14 11.92 -23.80
CA ASN A 149 15.47 11.31 -23.96
C ASN A 149 15.37 9.87 -24.50
N SER A 150 14.17 9.38 -24.86
CA SER A 150 13.97 8.11 -25.54
C SER A 150 13.62 8.34 -27.01
N SER A 151 14.25 7.55 -27.87
CA SER A 151 14.10 7.58 -29.33
C SER A 151 12.76 6.98 -29.79
N CYS A 152 11.63 7.61 -29.47
CA CYS A 152 10.32 7.15 -29.91
C CYS A 152 9.55 8.29 -30.59
N SER A 153 9.13 8.05 -31.83
CA SER A 153 8.51 8.99 -32.74
C SER A 153 6.99 9.12 -32.55
N GLY A 154 6.49 10.36 -32.48
CA GLY A 154 5.22 10.78 -33.09
C GLY A 154 3.94 10.55 -32.29
N GLU A 155 3.24 11.66 -31.98
CA GLU A 155 1.80 11.90 -31.79
C GLU A 155 0.88 10.93 -30.99
N GLU A 156 1.18 9.63 -30.82
CA GLU A 156 0.34 8.67 -30.09
C GLU A 156 0.56 8.68 -28.55
N ASP A 157 1.67 9.26 -28.06
CA ASP A 157 2.10 9.14 -26.66
C ASP A 157 1.57 10.20 -25.68
N CYS A 158 0.98 11.29 -26.16
CA CYS A 158 0.27 12.29 -25.33
C CYS A 158 -1.26 12.14 -25.46
N SER A 159 -1.75 10.90 -25.55
CA SER A 159 -3.18 10.61 -25.52
C SER A 159 -3.72 10.63 -24.08
N PHE A 160 -4.93 11.18 -23.88
CA PHE A 160 -5.66 11.15 -22.61
C PHE A 160 -6.05 9.71 -22.27
N LYS A 161 -5.11 8.97 -21.68
CA LYS A 161 -5.31 7.57 -21.30
C LYS A 161 -4.74 7.35 -19.91
N GLY A 162 -5.61 7.20 -18.92
CA GLY A 162 -5.20 6.86 -17.56
C GLY A 162 -4.44 5.52 -17.50
N THR A 163 -3.57 5.38 -16.49
CA THR A 163 -2.85 4.13 -16.21
C THR A 163 -3.74 3.22 -15.37
N GLN A 164 -3.92 1.96 -15.78
CA GLN A 164 -4.73 0.99 -15.03
C GLN A 164 -3.95 0.41 -13.85
N ARG A 165 -4.63 -0.08 -12.81
CA ARG A 165 -4.01 -0.77 -11.65
C ARG A 165 -3.02 -1.86 -12.05
N LEU A 166 -3.36 -2.64 -13.09
CA LEU A 166 -2.49 -3.71 -13.59
C LEU A 166 -1.13 -3.16 -14.07
N GLU A 167 -1.15 -2.03 -14.79
CA GLU A 167 0.05 -1.37 -15.31
C GLU A 167 0.82 -0.68 -14.18
N LEU A 168 0.14 -0.01 -13.25
CA LEU A 168 0.77 0.57 -12.05
C LEU A 168 1.50 -0.49 -11.22
N MET A 169 0.84 -1.61 -10.91
CA MET A 169 1.45 -2.70 -10.15
C MET A 169 2.62 -3.34 -10.89
N LYS A 170 2.48 -3.53 -12.21
CA LYS A 170 3.56 -4.08 -13.03
C LYS A 170 4.79 -3.16 -12.98
N ASN A 171 4.59 -1.86 -13.18
CA ASN A 171 5.67 -0.87 -13.15
C ASN A 171 6.31 -0.81 -11.75
N GLU A 172 5.51 -0.85 -10.68
CA GLU A 172 6.06 -0.86 -9.32
C GLU A 172 6.99 -2.07 -9.10
N ILE A 173 6.53 -3.28 -9.42
CA ILE A 173 7.28 -4.52 -9.20
C ILE A 173 8.52 -4.62 -10.09
N GLU A 174 8.42 -4.23 -11.37
CA GLU A 174 9.52 -4.36 -12.33
C GLU A 174 10.60 -3.30 -12.13
N LEU A 175 10.21 -2.07 -11.75
CA LEU A 175 11.14 -0.94 -11.62
C LEU A 175 11.72 -0.80 -10.22
N ASN A 176 11.14 -1.45 -9.20
CA ASN A 176 11.56 -1.29 -7.81
C ASN A 176 11.89 -2.62 -7.13
N ALA A 177 13.18 -2.89 -6.96
CA ALA A 177 13.68 -4.09 -6.26
C ALA A 177 13.26 -4.15 -4.76
N LEU A 178 12.86 -3.02 -4.19
CA LEU A 178 12.40 -2.88 -2.80
C LEU A 178 10.87 -3.07 -2.66
N SER A 179 10.13 -3.20 -3.76
CA SER A 179 8.70 -3.48 -3.70
C SER A 179 8.43 -4.96 -3.44
N TYR A 180 7.60 -5.22 -2.43
CA TYR A 180 7.06 -6.51 -2.05
C TYR A 180 5.59 -6.65 -2.48
N SER A 181 5.06 -5.68 -3.23
CA SER A 181 3.74 -5.76 -3.82
C SER A 181 3.62 -6.94 -4.77
N GLN A 182 2.42 -7.52 -4.84
CA GLN A 182 2.16 -8.68 -5.68
C GLN A 182 0.81 -8.54 -6.37
N PHE A 183 0.71 -9.20 -7.52
CA PHE A 183 -0.59 -9.52 -8.09
C PHE A 183 -1.31 -10.54 -7.21
N GLY A 184 -2.63 -10.48 -7.20
CA GLY A 184 -3.47 -11.51 -6.63
C GLY A 184 -3.78 -12.64 -7.60
N PRO A 185 -4.54 -13.64 -7.12
CA PRO A 185 -5.07 -14.69 -7.99
C PRO A 185 -5.89 -14.10 -9.14
N LYS A 186 -5.71 -14.66 -10.35
CA LYS A 186 -6.33 -14.17 -11.59
C LYS A 186 -7.85 -14.30 -11.59
N GLU A 187 -8.38 -15.20 -10.77
CA GLU A 187 -9.80 -15.42 -10.56
C GLU A 187 -10.48 -14.36 -9.69
N LEU A 188 -9.71 -13.51 -8.99
CA LEU A 188 -10.26 -12.42 -8.21
C LEU A 188 -10.52 -11.19 -9.08
N TRP A 189 -11.51 -10.41 -8.69
CA TRP A 189 -11.85 -9.14 -9.32
C TRP A 189 -12.05 -8.10 -8.20
N PRO A 190 -11.11 -7.15 -8.01
CA PRO A 190 -9.85 -6.97 -8.76
C PRO A 190 -8.82 -8.09 -8.51
N SER A 191 -7.93 -8.36 -9.48
CA SER A 191 -6.85 -9.38 -9.37
C SER A 191 -5.48 -8.80 -9.04
N VAL A 192 -5.38 -7.51 -8.70
CA VAL A 192 -4.09 -6.82 -8.57
C VAL A 192 -3.58 -6.84 -7.13
N SER A 193 -4.03 -5.98 -6.21
CA SER A 193 -3.48 -5.94 -4.85
C SER A 193 -4.19 -6.88 -3.86
N ASN A 194 -4.14 -8.20 -4.10
CA ASN A 194 -4.68 -9.24 -3.20
C ASN A 194 -3.63 -10.30 -2.85
N TYR A 195 -2.91 -10.12 -1.75
CA TYR A 195 -1.78 -10.99 -1.38
C TYR A 195 -1.54 -11.01 0.12
N VAL A 196 -0.62 -11.88 0.55
CA VAL A 196 -0.21 -11.99 1.95
C VAL A 196 1.32 -11.98 2.04
N LEU A 197 1.84 -11.13 2.92
CA LEU A 197 3.25 -11.08 3.27
C LEU A 197 3.45 -11.69 4.66
N GLN A 198 4.64 -12.24 4.87
CA GLN A 198 4.99 -12.95 6.10
C GLN A 198 6.17 -12.24 6.77
N VAL A 199 6.02 -11.91 8.05
CA VAL A 199 7.10 -11.39 8.87
C VAL A 199 7.68 -12.56 9.67
N PHE A 200 8.98 -12.79 9.63
CA PHE A 200 9.64 -13.96 10.22
C PHE A 200 10.47 -13.60 11.45
N SER A 201 10.72 -14.62 12.27
CA SER A 201 11.74 -14.54 13.32
C SER A 201 13.14 -14.73 12.72
N SER A 202 14.10 -13.96 13.23
CA SER A 202 15.54 -14.14 13.00
C SER A 202 16.08 -15.40 13.68
N GLU A 203 15.47 -15.85 14.79
CA GLU A 203 15.91 -17.08 15.47
C GLU A 203 15.48 -18.33 14.70
N ASN A 204 14.30 -18.27 14.10
CA ASN A 204 13.77 -19.35 13.29
C ASN A 204 13.14 -18.76 12.01
N PRO A 205 13.93 -18.67 10.92
CA PRO A 205 13.46 -18.17 9.63
C PRO A 205 12.29 -18.97 9.01
N LYS A 206 11.90 -20.10 9.61
CA LYS A 206 10.72 -20.88 9.21
C LYS A 206 9.47 -20.60 10.04
N SER A 207 9.56 -19.73 11.04
CA SER A 207 8.44 -19.40 11.94
C SER A 207 7.99 -17.96 11.71
N PRO A 208 6.82 -17.74 11.07
CA PRO A 208 6.27 -16.41 10.93
C PRO A 208 5.80 -15.86 12.29
N VAL A 209 6.08 -14.58 12.53
CA VAL A 209 5.67 -13.79 13.69
C VAL A 209 4.33 -13.09 13.42
N ALA A 210 4.08 -12.70 12.18
CA ALA A 210 2.82 -12.10 11.75
C ALA A 210 2.57 -12.33 10.26
N PHE A 211 1.29 -12.37 9.88
CA PHE A 211 0.85 -12.32 8.49
C PHE A 211 0.21 -10.97 8.19
N LEU A 212 0.62 -10.34 7.10
CA LEU A 212 0.10 -9.06 6.62
C LEU A 212 -0.75 -9.34 5.37
N TYR A 213 -2.07 -9.22 5.48
CA TYR A 213 -3.00 -9.44 4.38
C TYR A 213 -3.36 -8.13 3.71
N PHE A 214 -3.27 -8.11 2.38
CA PHE A 214 -3.64 -7.00 1.53
C PHE A 214 -4.83 -7.42 0.69
N LEU A 215 -5.91 -6.64 0.73
CA LEU A 215 -7.09 -6.89 -0.09
C LEU A 215 -7.48 -5.62 -0.85
N ASP A 216 -7.74 -5.78 -2.14
CA ASP A 216 -8.18 -4.67 -2.99
C ASP A 216 -9.68 -4.39 -2.76
N SER A 217 -10.00 -3.27 -2.13
CA SER A 217 -11.39 -2.86 -1.87
C SER A 217 -12.13 -2.29 -3.09
N GLY A 218 -11.50 -2.26 -4.26
CA GLY A 218 -12.08 -1.74 -5.50
C GLY A 218 -12.13 -0.21 -5.54
N GLY A 219 -13.15 0.33 -6.18
CA GLY A 219 -13.24 1.75 -6.57
C GLY A 219 -12.55 2.05 -7.90
N GLY A 220 -12.69 3.29 -8.38
CA GLY A 220 -12.14 3.72 -9.67
C GLY A 220 -12.79 2.98 -10.83
N SER A 221 -12.06 2.06 -11.46
CA SER A 221 -12.60 1.21 -12.52
C SER A 221 -13.41 -0.01 -12.03
N TYR A 222 -13.51 -0.19 -10.70
CA TYR A 222 -14.21 -1.29 -10.04
C TYR A 222 -15.27 -0.79 -9.03
N PRO A 223 -16.29 -1.60 -8.68
CA PRO A 223 -17.18 -1.30 -7.55
C PRO A 223 -16.41 -1.21 -6.23
N GLU A 224 -16.86 -0.37 -5.30
CA GLU A 224 -16.22 -0.19 -3.99
C GLU A 224 -16.62 -1.29 -3.00
N VAL A 225 -16.11 -2.51 -3.22
CA VAL A 225 -16.46 -3.69 -2.43
C VAL A 225 -15.31 -4.69 -2.34
N ILE A 226 -15.11 -5.27 -1.15
CA ILE A 226 -14.42 -6.55 -1.03
C ILE A 226 -15.39 -7.64 -1.44
N SER A 227 -15.12 -8.36 -2.52
CA SER A 227 -16.01 -9.38 -3.08
C SER A 227 -16.10 -10.67 -2.23
N SER A 228 -17.14 -11.46 -2.44
CA SER A 228 -17.26 -12.79 -1.83
C SER A 228 -16.15 -13.75 -2.30
N ALA A 229 -15.63 -13.56 -3.51
CA ALA A 229 -14.50 -14.33 -4.04
C ALA A 229 -13.21 -14.00 -3.26
N GLN A 230 -12.95 -12.73 -2.96
CA GLN A 230 -11.83 -12.31 -2.11
C GLN A 230 -11.99 -12.83 -0.67
N ALA A 231 -13.20 -12.80 -0.12
CA ALA A 231 -13.49 -13.36 1.19
C ALA A 231 -13.21 -14.88 1.25
N GLU A 232 -13.61 -15.62 0.21
CA GLU A 232 -13.34 -17.06 0.10
C GLU A 232 -11.86 -17.35 -0.11
N TRP A 233 -11.16 -16.54 -0.90
CA TRP A 233 -9.71 -16.63 -1.06
C TRP A 233 -8.99 -16.41 0.27
N PHE A 234 -9.36 -15.36 1.03
CA PHE A 234 -8.81 -15.11 2.36
C PHE A 234 -9.02 -16.34 3.25
N ARG A 235 -10.24 -16.89 3.31
CA ARG A 235 -10.56 -18.08 4.11
C ARG A 235 -9.66 -19.26 3.74
N LYS A 236 -9.53 -19.57 2.46
CA LYS A 236 -8.69 -20.69 1.97
C LYS A 236 -7.23 -20.46 2.29
N LYS A 237 -6.70 -19.26 1.97
CA LYS A 237 -5.30 -18.92 2.19
C LYS A 237 -4.93 -18.93 3.67
N ALA A 238 -5.82 -18.42 4.53
CA ALA A 238 -5.62 -18.40 5.97
C ALA A 238 -5.65 -19.81 6.59
N LEU A 239 -6.50 -20.72 6.10
CA LEU A 239 -6.48 -22.13 6.50
C LEU A 239 -5.23 -22.87 5.99
N GLU A 240 -4.72 -22.50 4.81
CA GLU A 240 -3.51 -23.08 4.22
C GLU A 240 -2.25 -22.72 5.02
N ILE A 241 -2.05 -21.45 5.36
CA ILE A 241 -0.79 -20.96 5.94
C ILE A 241 -0.84 -20.82 7.47
N ASN A 242 -2.03 -20.78 8.06
CA ASN A 242 -2.24 -20.58 9.50
C ASN A 242 -3.48 -21.38 9.99
N PRO A 243 -3.50 -22.71 9.79
CA PRO A 243 -4.68 -23.55 10.08
C PRO A 243 -5.15 -23.43 11.53
N ASP A 244 -4.20 -23.37 12.47
CA ASP A 244 -4.50 -23.31 13.90
C ASP A 244 -4.76 -21.88 14.42
N SER A 245 -4.72 -20.86 13.54
CA SER A 245 -4.89 -19.45 13.93
C SER A 245 -3.94 -19.00 15.05
N ARG A 246 -2.71 -19.54 15.07
CA ARG A 246 -1.70 -19.27 16.12
C ARG A 246 -0.93 -17.99 15.86
N VAL A 247 -0.64 -17.71 14.61
CA VAL A 247 0.13 -16.53 14.20
C VAL A 247 -0.83 -15.36 14.00
N PRO A 248 -0.56 -14.19 14.60
CA PRO A 248 -1.39 -13.00 14.44
C PRO A 248 -1.46 -12.50 12.99
N GLU A 249 -2.63 -12.00 12.60
CA GLU A 249 -2.93 -11.53 11.25
C GLU A 249 -3.40 -10.07 11.30
N ILE A 250 -2.81 -9.25 10.44
CA ILE A 250 -3.10 -7.82 10.31
C ILE A 250 -3.55 -7.58 8.88
N ILE A 251 -4.66 -6.89 8.71
CA ILE A 251 -5.34 -6.74 7.43
C ILE A 251 -5.31 -5.30 6.99
N PHE A 252 -5.08 -5.08 5.69
CA PHE A 252 -4.97 -3.78 5.04
C PHE A 252 -5.84 -3.77 3.78
N TRP A 253 -6.71 -2.78 3.68
CA TRP A 253 -7.42 -2.42 2.45
C TRP A 253 -7.77 -0.94 2.51
N HIS A 254 -8.17 -0.32 1.39
CA HIS A 254 -8.32 1.13 1.36
C HIS A 254 -9.68 1.63 1.91
N ILE A 255 -10.80 1.18 1.33
CA ILE A 255 -12.14 1.72 1.63
C ILE A 255 -12.74 1.04 2.88
N PRO A 256 -13.19 1.78 3.91
CA PRO A 256 -13.70 1.20 5.14
C PRO A 256 -14.96 0.36 4.90
N SER A 257 -15.04 -0.77 5.60
CA SER A 257 -16.24 -1.61 5.58
C SER A 257 -17.40 -0.94 6.33
N ARG A 258 -18.63 -1.42 6.16
CA ARG A 258 -19.80 -0.93 6.93
C ARG A 258 -19.66 -1.15 8.44
N ALA A 259 -18.74 -2.02 8.87
CA ALA A 259 -18.41 -2.17 10.29
C ALA A 259 -17.82 -0.89 10.91
N TYR A 260 -17.04 -0.12 10.15
CA TYR A 260 -16.48 1.16 10.62
C TYR A 260 -17.58 2.16 10.99
N LYS A 261 -18.62 2.26 10.16
CA LYS A 261 -19.78 3.12 10.44
C LYS A 261 -20.53 2.74 11.71
N LYS A 262 -20.53 1.45 12.09
CA LYS A 262 -21.19 0.98 13.33
C LYS A 262 -20.44 1.40 14.59
N VAL A 263 -19.12 1.55 14.51
CA VAL A 263 -18.26 1.88 15.67
C VAL A 263 -17.80 3.34 15.66
N ALA A 264 -18.15 4.10 14.63
CA ALA A 264 -17.76 5.50 14.46
C ALA A 264 -18.17 6.34 15.70
N PRO A 265 -17.25 7.11 16.30
CA PRO A 265 -17.57 7.98 17.42
C PRO A 265 -18.56 9.10 17.00
N LEU A 266 -19.52 9.44 17.87
CA LEU A 266 -20.57 10.43 17.55
C LEU A 266 -20.27 11.85 18.02
N PHE A 267 -19.77 12.03 19.25
CA PHE A 267 -19.62 13.35 19.89
C PHE A 267 -18.17 13.64 20.35
N GLY A 268 -17.23 12.80 19.96
CA GLY A 268 -15.84 12.85 20.40
C GLY A 268 -15.24 11.46 20.45
N ILE A 269 -13.91 11.37 20.36
CA ILE A 269 -13.20 10.10 20.46
C ILE A 269 -12.96 9.84 21.95
N HIS A 270 -13.67 8.86 22.50
CA HIS A 270 -13.56 8.46 23.89
C HIS A 270 -13.20 6.98 23.98
N LYS A 271 -12.54 6.60 25.08
CA LYS A 271 -12.23 5.19 25.36
C LYS A 271 -13.53 4.35 25.25
N PRO A 272 -13.47 3.18 24.60
CA PRO A 272 -12.26 2.46 24.21
C PRO A 272 -11.64 2.86 22.85
N CYS A 273 -12.24 3.78 22.11
CA CYS A 273 -11.64 4.33 20.89
C CYS A 273 -10.48 5.27 21.20
N VAL A 274 -9.51 5.32 20.29
CA VAL A 274 -8.32 6.17 20.38
C VAL A 274 -8.05 6.81 19.03
N GLY A 275 -7.85 8.13 18.99
CA GLY A 275 -7.66 8.92 17.78
C GLY A 275 -7.66 10.41 18.11
N SER A 276 -7.35 11.25 17.14
CA SER A 276 -7.31 12.72 17.28
C SER A 276 -8.33 13.42 16.37
N ILE A 277 -8.74 12.79 15.27
CA ILE A 277 -9.59 13.40 14.26
C ILE A 277 -10.81 12.52 13.95
N ASN A 278 -11.98 13.15 14.03
CA ASN A 278 -13.27 12.56 13.67
C ASN A 278 -14.15 13.68 13.12
N LYS A 279 -13.77 14.21 11.96
CA LYS A 279 -14.33 15.44 11.38
C LYS A 279 -15.25 15.20 10.20
N GLU A 280 -15.51 13.94 9.88
CA GLU A 280 -16.42 13.54 8.81
C GLU A 280 -17.15 12.23 9.11
N LYS A 281 -18.08 11.87 8.22
CA LYS A 281 -18.79 10.59 8.30
C LYS A 281 -17.99 9.53 7.55
N VAL A 282 -17.95 8.33 8.10
CA VAL A 282 -17.36 7.16 7.43
C VAL A 282 -18.02 6.94 6.06
N ALA A 283 -17.22 7.00 5.00
CA ALA A 283 -17.60 6.69 3.62
C ALA A 283 -17.30 5.21 3.36
N THR A 284 -18.31 4.37 3.54
CA THR A 284 -18.13 2.92 3.55
C THR A 284 -18.25 2.31 2.15
N GLN A 285 -17.65 1.13 1.97
CA GLN A 285 -17.92 0.21 0.87
C GLN A 285 -19.43 0.08 0.55
N GLU A 286 -19.73 -0.08 -0.74
CA GLU A 286 -21.07 -0.15 -1.29
C GLU A 286 -21.87 -1.33 -0.73
N ALA A 287 -21.21 -2.44 -0.38
CA ALA A 287 -21.85 -3.65 0.14
C ALA A 287 -20.94 -4.43 1.10
N GLU A 288 -21.55 -5.29 1.92
CA GLU A 288 -20.87 -6.27 2.75
C GLU A 288 -21.09 -7.67 2.20
N THR A 289 -20.02 -8.36 1.82
CA THR A 289 -20.10 -9.67 1.14
C THR A 289 -19.61 -10.84 2.00
N GLY A 290 -19.25 -10.59 3.26
CA GLY A 290 -18.95 -11.62 4.25
C GLY A 290 -17.54 -11.60 4.83
N ILE A 291 -16.61 -10.78 4.30
CA ILE A 291 -15.23 -10.71 4.83
C ILE A 291 -15.20 -10.36 6.32
N MET A 292 -15.99 -9.37 6.77
CA MET A 292 -16.02 -8.96 8.17
C MET A 292 -16.50 -10.09 9.10
N LYS A 293 -17.41 -10.95 8.63
CA LYS A 293 -17.87 -12.11 9.39
C LYS A 293 -16.72 -13.10 9.61
N LEU A 294 -15.96 -13.41 8.55
CA LEU A 294 -14.81 -14.30 8.61
C LEU A 294 -13.73 -13.77 9.56
N LEU A 295 -13.45 -12.47 9.49
CA LEU A 295 -12.44 -11.84 10.35
C LEU A 295 -12.83 -11.88 11.83
N VAL A 296 -14.10 -11.62 12.17
CA VAL A 296 -14.58 -11.67 13.56
C VAL A 296 -14.52 -13.08 14.14
N GLU A 297 -14.81 -14.11 13.32
CA GLU A 297 -14.74 -15.51 13.73
C GLU A 297 -13.29 -16.01 13.89
N ARG A 298 -12.32 -15.35 13.24
CA ARG A 298 -10.92 -15.76 13.21
C ARG A 298 -10.11 -15.11 14.33
N VAL A 299 -9.73 -15.91 15.33
CA VAL A 299 -9.01 -15.45 16.54
C VAL A 299 -7.62 -14.86 16.29
N SER A 300 -6.97 -15.23 15.19
CA SER A 300 -5.67 -14.69 14.79
C SER A 300 -5.76 -13.28 14.22
N ALA A 301 -6.90 -12.88 13.64
CA ALA A 301 -7.09 -11.53 13.13
C ALA A 301 -7.10 -10.54 14.29
N LYS A 302 -6.27 -9.48 14.20
CA LYS A 302 -6.09 -8.49 15.29
C LYS A 302 -6.64 -7.13 14.93
N ALA A 303 -6.33 -6.66 13.73
CA ALA A 303 -6.71 -5.33 13.30
C ALA A 303 -6.91 -5.27 11.78
N VAL A 304 -7.79 -4.35 11.37
CA VAL A 304 -7.96 -3.92 9.99
C VAL A 304 -7.57 -2.45 9.93
N PHE A 305 -6.72 -2.09 8.97
CA PHE A 305 -6.31 -0.72 8.70
C PHE A 305 -6.85 -0.25 7.34
N VAL A 306 -7.34 0.99 7.30
CA VAL A 306 -7.96 1.64 6.14
C VAL A 306 -7.54 3.10 5.97
N GLY A 307 -7.74 3.64 4.77
CA GLY A 307 -7.55 5.06 4.42
C GLY A 307 -8.89 5.71 4.07
N HIS A 308 -8.97 6.35 2.91
CA HIS A 308 -10.15 6.86 2.18
C HIS A 308 -10.81 8.10 2.80
N ASN A 309 -10.96 8.09 4.12
CA ASN A 309 -11.53 9.19 4.88
C ASN A 309 -10.43 10.10 5.43
N HIS A 310 -10.28 11.31 4.86
CA HIS A 310 -9.17 12.20 5.19
C HIS A 310 -9.33 12.89 6.55
N GLY A 311 -10.56 12.94 7.04
CA GLY A 311 -10.95 13.55 8.32
C GLY A 311 -11.03 12.55 9.47
N LEU A 312 -10.53 11.31 9.31
CA LEU A 312 -10.58 10.24 10.31
C LEU A 312 -9.18 9.63 10.57
N ASP A 313 -8.84 9.39 11.83
CA ASP A 313 -7.60 8.71 12.22
C ASP A 313 -7.77 7.76 13.40
N TRP A 314 -9.00 7.45 13.80
CA TRP A 314 -9.23 6.69 15.03
C TRP A 314 -9.09 5.18 14.82
N CYS A 315 -8.80 4.50 15.93
CA CYS A 315 -8.91 3.06 16.13
C CYS A 315 -10.02 2.79 17.14
N CYS A 316 -10.98 1.93 16.78
CA CYS A 316 -12.07 1.52 17.66
C CYS A 316 -12.18 -0.01 17.72
N PRO A 317 -12.52 -0.59 18.88
CA PRO A 317 -12.77 -2.02 18.97
C PRO A 317 -14.08 -2.41 18.25
N TYR A 318 -14.04 -3.55 17.58
CA TYR A 318 -15.18 -4.18 16.92
C TYR A 318 -15.16 -5.68 17.23
N GLU A 319 -16.02 -6.11 18.17
CA GLU A 319 -15.98 -7.46 18.75
C GLU A 319 -14.58 -7.80 19.31
N LYS A 320 -13.83 -8.69 18.65
CA LYS A 320 -12.48 -9.11 19.05
C LYS A 320 -11.36 -8.43 18.24
N LEU A 321 -11.71 -7.52 17.33
CA LEU A 321 -10.82 -6.85 16.38
C LEU A 321 -10.70 -5.36 16.68
N TRP A 322 -9.69 -4.74 16.08
CA TRP A 322 -9.57 -3.28 15.98
C TRP A 322 -9.81 -2.82 14.54
N LEU A 323 -10.59 -1.75 14.38
CA LEU A 323 -10.83 -1.07 13.11
C LEU A 323 -10.17 0.30 13.17
N CYS A 324 -9.22 0.57 12.27
CA CYS A 324 -8.29 1.67 12.38
C CYS A 324 -8.14 2.46 11.07
N PHE A 325 -8.28 3.78 11.13
CA PHE A 325 -7.89 4.68 10.04
C PHE A 325 -6.41 5.06 10.12
N ALA A 326 -5.70 5.07 8.99
CA ALA A 326 -4.26 5.30 8.91
C ALA A 326 -3.82 6.78 8.95
N ARG A 327 -4.78 7.72 8.96
CA ARG A 327 -4.60 9.16 8.74
C ARG A 327 -4.10 9.48 7.32
N HIS A 328 -4.72 10.50 6.75
CA HIS A 328 -4.34 11.10 5.49
C HIS A 328 -2.95 11.75 5.58
N THR A 329 -2.02 11.23 4.76
CA THR A 329 -0.61 11.63 4.76
C THR A 329 -0.32 12.74 3.76
N GLY A 330 -1.03 12.75 2.62
CA GLY A 330 -0.78 13.68 1.53
C GLY A 330 -1.22 15.11 1.80
N TYR A 331 -0.75 16.04 0.98
CA TYR A 331 -1.31 17.38 0.85
C TYR A 331 -2.28 17.51 -0.32
N GLY A 332 -2.32 16.53 -1.23
CA GLY A 332 -3.42 16.38 -2.19
C GLY A 332 -4.68 15.84 -1.51
N GLY A 333 -5.78 15.70 -2.24
CA GLY A 333 -7.08 15.33 -1.72
C GLY A 333 -7.76 16.47 -0.95
N TYR A 334 -8.91 16.16 -0.34
CA TYR A 334 -9.70 17.16 0.38
C TYR A 334 -9.29 17.31 1.86
N GLY A 335 -9.64 18.46 2.43
CA GLY A 335 -9.45 18.77 3.86
C GLY A 335 -8.13 19.47 4.17
N ASN A 336 -8.09 20.17 5.31
CA ASN A 336 -6.97 21.03 5.73
C ASN A 336 -6.41 20.64 7.11
N TRP A 337 -6.62 19.39 7.53
CA TRP A 337 -6.12 18.88 8.80
C TRP A 337 -4.63 18.58 8.75
N ASP A 338 -3.93 18.71 9.87
CA ASP A 338 -2.50 18.43 9.94
C ASP A 338 -2.17 17.03 9.41
N ARG A 339 -1.06 16.89 8.70
CA ARG A 339 -0.68 15.64 8.04
C ARG A 339 0.14 14.75 8.98
N GLY A 340 0.12 13.47 8.67
CA GLY A 340 0.85 12.47 9.45
C GLY A 340 0.58 11.08 8.93
N ALA A 341 1.11 10.10 9.63
CA ALA A 341 0.98 8.70 9.28
C ALA A 341 0.71 7.87 10.52
N ARG A 342 -0.05 6.79 10.35
CA ARG A 342 -0.18 5.77 11.37
C ARG A 342 1.03 4.85 11.34
N ILE A 343 1.58 4.59 12.51
CA ILE A 343 2.65 3.64 12.72
C ILE A 343 2.08 2.37 13.36
N VAL A 344 2.58 1.21 12.93
CA VAL A 344 2.27 -0.09 13.52
C VAL A 344 3.57 -0.75 13.95
N GLU A 345 3.66 -1.14 15.21
CA GLU A 345 4.84 -1.79 15.78
C GLU A 345 4.49 -3.19 16.28
N ILE A 346 5.21 -4.19 15.79
CA ILE A 346 5.07 -5.59 16.17
C ILE A 346 6.28 -5.98 17.02
N THR A 347 6.05 -6.39 18.25
CA THR A 347 7.08 -6.98 19.13
C THR A 347 6.85 -8.48 19.20
N GLN A 348 7.90 -9.29 19.01
CA GLN A 348 7.78 -10.76 19.03
C GLN A 348 7.63 -11.32 20.45
N GLN A 349 8.38 -10.81 21.43
CA GLN A 349 8.44 -11.37 22.79
C GLN A 349 8.58 -10.27 23.86
N PRO A 350 7.61 -10.11 24.78
CA PRO A 350 6.25 -10.68 24.69
C PRO A 350 5.54 -10.18 23.43
N PHE A 351 4.65 -10.99 22.86
CA PHE A 351 3.95 -10.57 21.64
C PHE A 351 3.07 -9.35 21.92
N SER A 352 3.25 -8.27 21.16
CA SER A 352 2.37 -7.11 21.20
C SER A 352 2.31 -6.40 19.86
N ILE A 353 1.14 -5.85 19.53
CA ILE A 353 0.97 -4.91 18.42
C ILE A 353 0.59 -3.57 19.02
N LYS A 354 1.38 -2.54 18.76
CA LYS A 354 1.09 -1.15 19.12
C LYS A 354 0.84 -0.34 17.86
N SER A 355 0.06 0.73 18.00
CA SER A 355 -0.12 1.69 16.93
C SER A 355 -0.31 3.10 17.49
N TRP A 356 0.20 4.10 16.78
CA TRP A 356 0.08 5.52 17.11
C TRP A 356 0.05 6.35 15.82
N ILE A 357 -0.19 7.65 15.94
CA ILE A 357 -0.04 8.61 14.85
C ILE A 357 1.26 9.38 15.06
N ARG A 358 2.10 9.43 14.01
CA ARG A 358 3.23 10.36 13.88
C ARG A 358 2.80 11.52 13.01
N MET A 359 2.88 12.72 13.55
CA MET A 359 2.53 13.96 12.87
C MET A 359 3.71 14.56 12.10
N GLU A 360 3.40 15.39 11.09
CA GLU A 360 4.42 16.10 10.29
C GLU A 360 5.27 17.08 11.11
N ASP A 361 4.78 17.55 12.25
CA ASP A 361 5.52 18.39 13.20
C ASP A 361 6.40 17.57 14.18
N GLY A 362 6.45 16.25 13.98
CA GLY A 362 7.17 15.31 14.83
C GLY A 362 6.44 14.92 16.11
N SER A 363 5.24 15.43 16.38
CA SER A 363 4.47 15.01 17.56
C SER A 363 3.90 13.59 17.43
N VAL A 364 3.65 12.94 18.57
CA VAL A 364 3.05 11.61 18.66
C VAL A 364 1.78 11.68 19.49
N HIS A 365 0.71 11.07 19.01
CA HIS A 365 -0.51 10.90 19.79
C HIS A 365 -1.27 9.62 19.43
N SER A 366 -2.38 9.41 20.14
CA SER A 366 -3.32 8.32 19.86
C SER A 366 -2.70 6.92 19.91
N GLU A 367 -1.73 6.71 20.82
CA GLU A 367 -1.13 5.41 21.06
C GLU A 367 -2.15 4.40 21.62
N VAL A 368 -2.15 3.19 21.06
CA VAL A 368 -3.02 2.08 21.46
C VAL A 368 -2.29 0.74 21.31
N VAL A 369 -2.53 -0.17 22.26
CA VAL A 369 -2.14 -1.58 22.16
C VAL A 369 -3.33 -2.37 21.60
N LEU A 370 -3.14 -3.04 20.47
CA LEU A 370 -4.20 -3.76 19.74
C LEU A 370 -4.43 -5.17 20.32
N SER A 371 -4.71 -5.23 21.62
CA SER A 371 -5.10 -6.46 22.30
C SER A 371 -6.58 -6.79 22.08
N PRO A 372 -7.00 -8.07 22.08
CA PRO A 372 -8.40 -8.44 21.97
C PRO A 372 -9.27 -7.69 23.00
N PHE A 373 -10.32 -7.03 22.52
CA PHE A 373 -11.24 -6.33 23.41
C PHE A 373 -12.17 -7.33 24.09
N ILE A 374 -12.07 -7.43 25.42
CA ILE A 374 -12.98 -8.24 26.24
C ILE A 374 -14.01 -7.29 26.83
N ASN A 375 -15.20 -7.25 26.24
CA ASN A 375 -16.32 -6.52 26.83
C ASN A 375 -16.77 -7.26 28.10
N ARG A 376 -16.43 -6.72 29.28
CA ARG A 376 -16.76 -7.32 30.58
C ARG A 376 -18.27 -7.33 30.86
N ASP A 377 -19.09 -6.63 30.06
CA ASP A 377 -20.54 -6.54 30.26
C ASP A 377 -21.34 -7.59 29.47
N LYS A 378 -20.69 -8.46 28.67
CA LYS A 378 -21.35 -9.61 28.00
C LYS A 378 -21.09 -10.95 28.71
N SER A 379 -20.48 -10.93 29.90
CA SER A 379 -20.30 -12.10 30.77
C SER A 379 -21.20 -12.00 32.01
N MET A 380 -22.52 -11.95 31.80
CA MET A 380 -23.54 -12.32 32.79
C MET A 380 -24.74 -12.94 32.08
#